data_AF-A0A0G4ZJR2-F1
#
_entry.id   AF-A0A0G4ZJR2-F1
#
_cell.length_a   1.000
_cell.length_b   1.000
_cell.length_c   1.000
_cell.angle_alpha   90.00
_cell.angle_beta   90.00
_cell.angle_gamma   90.00
#
_symmetry.space_group_name_H-M   'P 1'
#
loop_
_entity.id
_entity.type
_entity.pdbx_description
1 polymer ?
#
loop_
_entity_poly.entity_id
_entity_poly.type
_entity_poly.pdbx_seq_one_letter_code
_entity_poly.pdbx_strand_id
1 'polypeptide(L)' 'MTSLTPAQVIDNARQRIEAAQCREGLDVAWDQGLGALHTLLALGRIDLSTWRWHHADFDSRAELRAFALEQGGGQ' A
#
# COMPACT_ATOMS: atom_id res chain seq x y z
N MET A 1 16.98 -13.02 -13.51
CA MET A 1 15.90 -12.54 -12.61
C MET A 1 15.69 -11.07 -12.91
N THR A 2 14.58 -10.69 -13.52
CA THR A 2 14.23 -9.28 -13.73
C THR A 2 13.81 -8.71 -12.37
N SER A 3 14.56 -7.72 -11.85
CA SER A 3 14.12 -7.02 -10.64
C SER A 3 12.92 -6.16 -10.95
N LEU A 4 11.92 -6.14 -10.07
CA LEU A 4 10.80 -5.21 -10.18
C LEU A 4 11.31 -3.77 -10.14
N THR A 5 10.72 -2.90 -10.97
CA THR A 5 10.97 -1.45 -10.90
C THR A 5 10.29 -0.86 -9.66
N PRO A 6 10.73 0.31 -9.17
CA PRO A 6 10.05 0.99 -8.06
C PRO A 6 8.54 1.18 -8.30
N ALA A 7 8.16 1.56 -9.51
CA ALA A 7 6.75 1.70 -9.91
C ALA A 7 5.97 0.39 -9.76
N GLN A 8 6.54 -0.74 -10.20
CA GLN A 8 5.89 -2.05 -10.06
C GLN A 8 5.73 -2.48 -8.60
N VAL A 9 6.71 -2.18 -7.75
CA VAL A 9 6.63 -2.46 -6.30
C VAL A 9 5.50 -1.65 -5.67
N ILE A 10 5.43 -0.36 -5.99
CA ILE A 10 4.39 0.55 -5.48
C ILE A 10 3.01 0.13 -5.97
N ASP A 11 2.85 -0.19 -7.25
CA ASP A 11 1.57 -0.61 -7.80
C ASP A 11 1.10 -1.96 -7.23
N ASN A 12 2.01 -2.90 -6.99
CA ASN A 12 1.68 -4.14 -6.29
C ASN A 12 1.18 -3.87 -4.86
N ALA A 13 1.82 -2.96 -4.13
CA ALA A 13 1.36 -2.60 -2.78
C ALA A 13 -0.06 -2.02 -2.80
N ARG A 14 -0.36 -1.11 -3.74
CA ARG A 14 -1.72 -0.54 -3.91
C ARG A 14 -2.76 -1.63 -4.15
N GLN A 15 -2.48 -2.53 -5.09
CA GLN A 15 -3.41 -3.61 -5.46
C GLN A 15 -3.72 -4.50 -4.26
N ARG A 16 -2.74 -4.76 -3.39
CA ARG A 16 -2.93 -5.58 -2.18
C ARG A 16 -3.79 -4.87 -1.14
N ILE A 17 -3.61 -3.56 -0.96
CA ILE A 17 -4.47 -2.74 -0.08
C ILE A 17 -5.92 -2.79 -0.59
N GLU A 18 -6.13 -2.60 -1.89
CA GLU A 18 -7.48 -2.60 -2.48
C GLU A 18 -8.15 -3.97 -2.47
N ALA A 19 -7.37 -5.04 -2.64
CA ALA A 19 -7.86 -6.41 -2.68
C ALA A 19 -8.11 -7.01 -1.27
N ALA A 20 -7.71 -6.33 -0.19
CA ALA A 20 -7.88 -6.83 1.16
C ALA A 20 -9.37 -7.14 1.47
N GLN A 21 -9.66 -8.32 2.02
CA GLN A 21 -11.04 -8.80 2.21
C GLN A 21 -11.55 -8.64 3.65
N CYS A 22 -10.67 -8.28 4.59
CA CYS A 22 -10.99 -8.05 5.99
C CYS A 22 -10.05 -7.00 6.58
N ARG A 23 -10.37 -6.50 7.78
CA ARG A 23 -9.55 -5.50 8.50
C ARG A 23 -8.11 -5.97 8.74
N GLU A 24 -7.93 -7.19 9.25
CA GLU A 24 -6.60 -7.75 9.49
C GLU A 24 -5.77 -7.87 8.20
N GLY A 25 -6.39 -8.35 7.11
CA GLY A 25 -5.72 -8.45 5.81
C GLY A 25 -5.36 -7.08 5.22
N LEU A 26 -6.16 -6.05 5.53
CA LEU A 26 -5.89 -4.67 5.13
C LEU A 26 -4.69 -4.10 5.91
N ASP A 27 -4.65 -4.29 7.22
CA ASP A 27 -3.54 -3.84 8.07
C ASP A 27 -2.21 -4.47 7.60
N VAL A 28 -2.22 -5.79 7.34
CA VAL A 28 -1.06 -6.51 6.80
C VAL A 28 -0.65 -5.97 5.42
N ALA A 29 -1.60 -5.70 4.52
CA ALA A 29 -1.31 -5.17 3.19
C ALA A 29 -0.70 -3.76 3.25
N TRP A 30 -1.23 -2.90 4.13
CA TRP A 30 -0.72 -1.55 4.34
C TRP A 30 0.70 -1.56 4.92
N ASP A 31 0.95 -2.35 5.98
CA ASP A 31 2.27 -2.49 6.60
C ASP A 31 3.33 -2.96 5.59
N GLN A 32 3.00 -3.95 4.76
CA GLN A 32 3.91 -4.45 3.74
C GLN A 32 4.16 -3.41 2.64
N GLY A 33 3.13 -2.65 2.25
CA GLY A 33 3.30 -1.52 1.34
C GLY A 33 4.22 -0.45 1.90
N LEU A 34 4.03 -0.07 3.16
CA LEU A 34 4.86 0.91 3.84
C LEU A 34 6.31 0.45 3.99
N GLY A 35 6.52 -0.83 4.31
CA GLY A 35 7.86 -1.43 4.38
C GLY A 35 8.58 -1.44 3.02
N ALA A 36 7.85 -1.73 1.94
CA ALA A 36 8.39 -1.65 0.58
C ALA A 36 8.78 -0.21 0.22
N LEU A 37 7.94 0.77 0.58
CA LEU A 37 8.19 2.18 0.32
C LEU A 37 9.43 2.70 1.10
N HIS A 38 9.57 2.30 2.37
CA HIS A 38 10.78 2.57 3.16
C HIS A 38 12.03 1.97 2.52
N THR A 39 11.94 0.74 2.02
CA THR A 39 13.07 0.07 1.35
C THR A 39 13.49 0.82 0.09
N LEU A 40 12.53 1.28 -0.72
CA LEU A 40 12.82 2.08 -1.92
C LEU A 40 13.53 3.40 -1.57
N LEU A 41 13.09 4.08 -0.51
CA LEU A 41 13.73 5.30 -0.03
C LEU A 41 15.15 5.04 0.47
N ALA A 42 15.34 4.00 1.31
CA ALA A 42 16.64 3.64 1.87
C ALA A 42 17.66 3.24 0.79
N LEU A 43 17.21 2.64 -0.30
CA LEU A 43 18.03 2.28 -1.46
C LEU A 43 18.26 3.45 -2.44
N GLY A 44 17.73 4.65 -2.17
CA GLY A 44 17.82 5.81 -3.07
C GLY A 44 17.10 5.61 -4.40
N ARG A 45 16.10 4.72 -4.45
CA ARG A 45 15.31 4.43 -5.65
C ARG A 45 14.14 5.40 -5.85
N ILE A 46 13.74 6.08 -4.78
CA ILE A 46 12.78 7.18 -4.75
C ILE A 46 13.30 8.27 -3.81
N ASP A 47 12.85 9.50 -4.01
CA ASP A 47 13.12 10.60 -3.09
C ASP A 47 12.07 10.71 -1.98
N LEU A 48 12.34 11.59 -1.01
CA LEU A 48 11.45 11.81 0.13
C LEU A 48 10.08 12.36 -0.28
N SER A 49 10.00 13.19 -1.32
CA SER A 49 8.72 13.72 -1.82
C SER A 49 7.84 12.62 -2.42
N THR A 50 8.45 11.74 -3.21
CA THR A 50 7.84 10.56 -3.81
C THR A 50 7.37 9.61 -2.72
N TRP A 51 8.22 9.35 -1.72
CA TRP A 51 7.84 8.58 -0.53
C TRP A 51 6.63 9.18 0.18
N ARG A 52 6.62 10.49 0.46
CA ARG A 52 5.50 11.15 1.15
C ARG A 52 4.21 11.04 0.37
N TRP A 53 4.28 11.21 -0.95
CA TRP A 53 3.10 11.13 -1.81
C TRP A 53 2.50 9.71 -1.82
N HIS A 54 3.34 8.68 -1.98
CA HIS A 54 2.86 7.30 -1.97
C HIS A 54 2.39 6.82 -0.59
N HIS A 55 2.99 7.33 0.49
CA HIS A 55 2.48 7.07 1.84
C HIS A 55 1.05 7.57 2.00
N ALA A 56 0.80 8.84 1.66
CA ALA A 56 -0.53 9.42 1.74
C ALA A 56 -1.55 8.74 0.81
N ASP A 57 -1.11 8.28 -0.36
CA ASP A 57 -1.93 7.48 -1.29
C ASP A 57 -2.28 6.11 -0.70
N PHE A 58 -1.36 5.44 0.01
CA PHE A 58 -1.64 4.18 0.69
C PHE A 58 -2.60 4.36 1.86
N ASP A 59 -2.42 5.42 2.66
CA ASP A 59 -3.33 5.77 3.75
C ASP A 59 -4.75 6.00 3.24
N SER A 60 -4.89 6.83 2.19
CA SER A 60 -6.19 7.14 1.59
C SER A 60 -6.89 5.89 1.06
N ARG A 61 -6.16 4.98 0.41
CA ARG A 61 -6.72 3.71 -0.09
C ARG A 61 -7.10 2.77 1.04
N ALA A 62 -6.31 2.71 2.11
CA ALA A 62 -6.62 1.89 3.27
C ALA A 62 -7.87 2.40 3.98
N GLU A 63 -8.00 3.72 4.16
CA GLU A 63 -9.21 4.33 4.74
C GLU A 63 -10.47 4.04 3.91
N LEU A 64 -10.40 4.22 2.58
CA LEU A 64 -11.52 3.91 1.69
C LEU A 64 -11.89 2.43 1.72
N ARG A 65 -10.88 1.54 1.76
CA ARG A 65 -11.12 0.10 1.80
C ARG A 65 -11.74 -0.32 3.14
N ALA A 66 -11.21 0.21 4.23
CA ALA A 66 -11.73 0.04 5.58
C ALA A 66 -13.22 0.41 5.66
N PHE A 67 -13.57 1.59 5.15
CA PHE A 67 -14.96 2.04 5.09
C PHE A 67 -15.85 1.07 4.27
N ALA A 68 -15.38 0.61 3.12
CA ALA A 68 -16.12 -0.35 2.30
C ALA A 68 -16.33 -1.71 3.01
N LEU A 69 -15.34 -2.17 3.79
CA LEU A 69 -15.45 -3.40 4.57
C LEU A 69 -16.50 -3.28 5.70
N GLU A 70 -16.61 -2.11 6.33
CA GLU A 70 -17.63 -1.85 7.35
C GLU A 70 -19.04 -1.82 6.76
N GLN A 71 -19.19 -1.20 5.59
CA GLN A 71 -20.49 -1.11 4.90
C GLN A 71 -20.93 -2.46 4.30
N GLY A 72 -19.98 -3.33 3.94
CA GLY A 72 -20.24 -4.68 3.41
C GLY A 72 -20.45 -5.77 4.46
N GLY A 73 -20.19 -5.49 5.74
CA GLY A 73 -20.30 -6.45 6.85
C GLY A 73 -21.72 -6.72 7.37
N GLY A 74 -22.74 -6.12 6.75
CA GLY A 74 -24.15 -6.42 6.98
C GLY A 74 -24.68 -7.44 5.98
N GLN A 75 -24.27 -8.71 6.11
CA GLN A 75 -24.98 -9.84 5.50
C GLN A 75 -25.42 -10.82 6.58
#